data_AF-A0A5B8LR25-F1
#
_entry.id   AF-A0A5B8LR25-F1
#
_cell.length_a   1.000
_cell.length_b   1.000
_cell.length_c   1.000
_cell.angle_alpha   90.00
_cell.angle_beta   90.00
_cell.angle_gamma   90.00
#
_symmetry.space_group_name_H-M   'P 1'
#
loop_
_entity.id
_entity.type
_entity.pdbx_description
1 polymer ?
#
loop_
_entity_poly.entity_id
_entity_poly.type
_entity_poly.pdbx_seq_one_letter_code
_entity_poly.pdbx_strand_id
1 'polypeptide(L)'
;MSNLKKYSFAWVTLGFLVISLIGHWVFGWFAYIDEQQAHQLPIQVSSFVIEMLRDTFENWQSEFLQLLWQVAGLTILLYVGSPQSKDSEDRSEEILKAILRNVDPDGAQKTLNEITKKYPNK
;
A
#
# COMPACT_ATOMS: atom_id res chain seq x y z
N MET A 1 -3.96 -2.16 -25.61
CA MET A 1 -3.29 -1.18 -24.72
C MET A 1 -1.83 -1.57 -24.58
N SER A 2 -0.89 -0.64 -24.89
CA SER A 2 0.55 -0.84 -24.66
C SER A 2 0.79 -1.21 -23.19
N ASN A 3 1.71 -2.15 -22.94
CA ASN A 3 2.10 -2.58 -21.58
C ASN A 3 2.53 -1.38 -20.71
N LEU A 4 3.05 -0.32 -21.32
CA LEU A 4 3.42 0.93 -20.66
C LEU A 4 2.21 1.65 -20.02
N LYS A 5 1.04 1.62 -20.67
CA LYS A 5 -0.17 2.27 -20.13
C LYS A 5 -0.77 1.47 -18.97
N LYS A 6 -0.66 0.13 -19.01
CA LYS A 6 -1.17 -0.77 -17.95
C LYS A 6 -0.41 -0.58 -16.64
N TYR A 7 0.90 -0.35 -16.71
CA TYR A 7 1.78 -0.18 -15.54
C TYR A 7 2.26 1.28 -15.38
N SER A 8 1.54 2.24 -15.94
CA SER A 8 1.93 3.65 -15.94
C SER A 8 2.19 4.19 -14.52
N PHE A 9 1.32 3.85 -13.57
CA PHE A 9 1.51 4.19 -12.15
C PHE A 9 2.83 3.64 -11.60
N ALA A 10 3.13 2.35 -11.85
CA ALA A 10 4.36 1.73 -11.36
C ALA A 10 5.62 2.40 -11.95
N TRP A 11 5.60 2.75 -13.24
CA TRP A 11 6.73 3.42 -13.89
C TRP A 11 6.95 4.84 -13.40
N VAL A 12 5.88 5.62 -13.19
CA VAL A 12 5.98 6.97 -12.65
C VAL A 12 6.53 6.94 -11.23
N THR A 13 6.00 6.05 -10.38
CA THR A 13 6.47 5.88 -9.00
C THR A 13 7.92 5.40 -8.95
N LEU A 14 8.31 4.45 -9.82
CA LEU A 14 9.70 4.02 -9.94
C LEU A 14 10.63 5.17 -10.37
N GLY A 15 10.17 6.03 -11.28
CA GLY A 15 10.90 7.23 -11.68
C GLY A 15 11.14 8.17 -10.50
N PHE A 16 10.10 8.46 -9.71
CA PHE A 16 10.25 9.27 -8.49
C PHE A 16 11.21 8.61 -7.48
N LEU A 17 11.12 7.30 -7.29
CA LEU A 17 12.00 6.54 -6.40
C LEU A 17 13.47 6.64 -6.83
N VAL A 18 13.77 6.47 -8.12
CA VAL A 18 15.14 6.56 -8.63
C VAL A 18 15.68 7.98 -8.47
N ILE A 19 14.89 9.00 -8.81
CA ILE A 19 15.29 10.40 -8.66
C ILE A 19 15.55 10.75 -7.20
N SER A 20 14.67 10.33 -6.28
CA SER A 20 14.85 10.59 -4.85
C SER A 20 16.04 9.85 -4.27
N LEU A 21 16.28 8.59 -4.68
CA LEU A 21 17.42 7.80 -4.24
C LEU A 21 18.75 8.42 -4.70
N ILE A 22 18.82 8.87 -5.96
CA ILE A 22 19.99 9.61 -6.46
C ILE A 22 20.19 10.89 -5.66
N GLY A 23 19.12 11.65 -5.42
CA GLY A 23 19.17 12.86 -4.59
C GLY A 23 19.70 12.59 -3.20
N HIS A 24 19.20 11.55 -2.53
CA HIS A 24 19.64 11.14 -1.19
C HIS A 24 21.16 10.87 -1.14
N TRP A 25 21.70 10.15 -2.12
CA TRP A 25 23.13 9.86 -2.19
C TRP A 25 23.97 11.08 -2.57
N VAL A 26 23.48 11.95 -3.46
CA VAL A 26 24.18 13.18 -3.84
C VAL A 26 24.25 14.16 -2.66
N PHE A 27 23.15 14.39 -1.95
CA PHE A 27 23.15 15.26 -0.77
C PHE A 27 23.90 14.62 0.40
N GLY A 28 23.81 13.30 0.56
CA GLY A 28 24.63 12.55 1.52
C GLY A 28 26.12 12.72 1.27
N TRP A 29 26.56 12.75 0.01
CA TRP A 29 27.97 13.00 -0.32
C TRP A 29 28.44 14.38 0.13
N PHE A 30 27.64 15.41 -0.10
CA PHE A 30 27.97 16.77 0.37
C PHE A 30 28.03 16.85 1.90
N ALA A 31 27.08 16.22 2.59
CA ALA A 31 27.08 16.15 4.05
C ALA A 31 28.30 15.39 4.59
N TYR A 32 28.63 14.24 3.99
CA TYR A 32 29.79 13.44 4.36
C TYR A 32 31.09 14.22 4.20
N ILE A 33 31.29 14.93 3.08
CA ILE A 33 32.48 15.76 2.88
C ILE A 33 32.58 16.85 3.95
N ASP A 34 31.48 17.55 4.24
CA ASP A 34 31.44 18.63 5.23
C ASP A 34 31.84 18.11 6.62
N GLU A 35 31.32 16.95 7.01
CA GLU A 35 31.65 16.28 8.27
C GLU A 35 33.13 15.85 8.32
N GLN A 36 33.64 15.20 7.28
CA GLN A 36 35.06 14.80 7.24
C GLN A 36 35.98 16.02 7.31
N GLN A 37 35.64 17.12 6.64
CA GLN A 37 36.42 18.36 6.70
C GLN A 37 36.37 19.00 8.09
N ALA A 38 35.20 19.07 8.72
CA ALA A 38 35.04 19.60 10.07
C ALA A 38 35.86 18.82 11.11
N HIS A 39 35.96 17.50 10.94
CA HIS A 39 36.73 16.61 11.81
C HIS A 39 38.20 16.40 11.37
N GLN A 40 38.65 17.05 10.29
CA GLN A 40 39.99 16.88 9.72
C GLN A 40 40.33 15.41 9.38
N LEU A 41 39.31 14.64 9.00
CA LEU A 41 39.42 13.25 8.60
C LEU A 41 39.62 13.13 7.08
N PRO A 42 40.32 12.08 6.61
CA PRO A 42 40.48 11.84 5.18
C PRO A 42 39.15 11.40 4.55
N ILE A 43 38.80 12.03 3.42
CA ILE A 43 37.62 11.65 2.63
C ILE A 43 37.88 10.29 1.98
N GLN A 44 37.11 9.27 2.38
CA GLN A 44 37.21 7.91 1.86
C GLN A 44 35.87 7.47 1.24
N VAL A 45 35.89 7.20 -0.07
CA VAL A 45 34.68 6.78 -0.81
C VAL A 45 34.12 5.46 -0.26
N SER A 46 34.97 4.55 0.20
CA SER A 46 34.54 3.28 0.82
C SER A 46 33.70 3.51 2.08
N SER A 47 34.12 4.45 2.93
CA SER A 47 33.41 4.78 4.18
C SER A 47 32.08 5.43 3.88
N PHE A 48 32.06 6.38 2.93
CA PHE A 48 30.83 6.99 2.43
C PHE A 48 29.83 5.95 1.91
N VAL A 49 30.28 5.00 1.07
CA VAL A 49 29.38 3.97 0.51
C VAL A 49 28.79 3.10 1.62
N ILE A 50 29.57 2.71 2.62
CA ILE A 50 29.08 1.90 3.76
C ILE A 50 28.04 2.69 4.56
N GLU A 51 28.32 3.97 4.84
CA GLU A 51 27.43 4.87 5.55
C GLU A 51 26.11 5.08 4.80
N MET A 52 26.16 5.45 3.52
CA MET A 52 24.94 5.63 2.72
C MET A 52 24.14 4.35 2.55
N LEU A 53 24.80 3.19 2.44
CA LEU A 53 24.11 1.91 2.42
C LEU A 53 23.40 1.66 3.75
N ARG A 54 24.07 1.86 4.89
CA ARG A 54 23.45 1.75 6.21
C ARG A 54 22.23 2.64 6.30
N ASP A 55 22.37 3.93 6.00
CA ASP A 55 21.29 4.91 6.12
C ASP A 55 20.11 4.57 5.17
N THR A 56 20.41 4.13 3.95
CA THR A 56 19.39 3.66 3.00
C THR A 56 18.66 2.41 3.54
N PHE A 57 19.39 1.44 4.09
CA PHE A 57 18.82 0.21 4.62
C PHE A 57 18.04 0.42 5.91
N GLU A 58 18.46 1.33 6.79
CA GLU A 58 17.73 1.70 8.00
C GLU A 58 16.40 2.38 7.65
N ASN A 59 16.41 3.30 6.69
CA ASN A 59 15.17 3.89 6.19
C ASN A 59 14.26 2.83 5.56
N TRP A 60 14.81 1.94 4.72
CA TRP A 60 14.02 0.88 4.11
C TRP A 60 13.45 -0.10 5.14
N GLN A 61 14.24 -0.48 6.13
CA GLN A 61 13.84 -1.41 7.20
C GLN A 61 12.72 -0.83 8.05
N SER A 62 12.81 0.44 8.45
CA SER A 62 11.78 1.12 9.24
C SER A 62 10.48 1.31 8.46
N GLU A 63 10.55 1.79 7.21
CA GLU A 63 9.36 1.99 6.36
C GLU A 63 8.68 0.66 6.01
N PHE A 64 9.46 -0.40 5.74
CA PHE A 64 8.91 -1.73 5.50
C PHE A 64 8.17 -2.26 6.72
N LEU A 65 8.75 -2.10 7.92
CA LEU A 65 8.10 -2.53 9.15
C LEU A 65 6.83 -1.73 9.42
N GLN A 66 6.83 -0.42 9.17
CA GLN A 66 5.66 0.44 9.28
C GLN A 66 4.54 -0.01 8.34
N LEU A 67 4.84 -0.21 7.05
CA LEU A 67 3.87 -0.65 6.05
C LEU A 67 3.32 -2.05 6.38
N LEU A 68 4.19 -2.98 6.78
CA LEU A 68 3.79 -4.31 7.20
C LEU A 68 2.84 -4.22 8.39
N TRP A 69 3.19 -3.45 9.42
CA TRP A 69 2.37 -3.29 10.61
C TRP A 69 1.03 -2.62 10.29
N GLN A 70 1.02 -1.61 9.42
CA GLN A 70 -0.19 -0.93 9.00
C GLN A 70 -1.11 -1.87 8.21
N VAL A 71 -0.60 -2.58 7.20
CA VAL A 71 -1.41 -3.50 6.39
C VAL A 71 -1.89 -4.68 7.23
N ALA A 72 -1.00 -5.34 7.98
CA ALA A 72 -1.37 -6.47 8.83
C ALA A 72 -2.34 -6.03 9.94
N GLY A 73 -2.05 -4.92 10.62
CA GLY A 73 -2.89 -4.37 11.68
C GLY A 73 -4.28 -3.99 11.18
N LEU A 74 -4.37 -3.24 10.08
CA LEU A 74 -5.67 -2.89 9.47
C LEU A 74 -6.41 -4.13 8.99
N THR A 75 -5.72 -5.10 8.40
CA THR A 75 -6.33 -6.35 7.96
C THR A 75 -6.90 -7.12 9.17
N ILE A 76 -6.14 -7.25 10.25
CA ILE A 76 -6.60 -7.90 11.49
C ILE A 76 -7.81 -7.16 12.06
N LEU A 77 -7.78 -5.82 12.15
CA LEU A 77 -8.90 -5.02 12.65
C LEU A 77 -10.15 -5.15 11.75
N LEU A 78 -9.96 -5.25 10.43
CA LEU A 78 -11.05 -5.48 9.48
C LEU A 78 -11.64 -6.89 9.61
N TYR A 79 -10.83 -7.93 9.85
CA TYR A 79 -11.32 -9.29 9.97
C TYR A 79 -11.86 -9.62 11.37
N VAL A 80 -11.24 -9.11 12.42
CA VAL A 80 -11.63 -9.38 13.81
C VAL A 80 -12.70 -8.39 14.24
N GLY A 81 -13.95 -8.73 13.97
CA GLY A 81 -15.11 -8.06 14.56
C GLY A 81 -15.50 -6.72 13.92
N SER A 82 -14.92 -6.34 12.78
CA SER A 82 -15.42 -5.16 12.05
C SER A 82 -16.79 -5.45 11.43
N PRO A 83 -17.76 -4.53 11.52
CA PRO A 83 -19.01 -4.62 10.78
C PRO A 83 -18.81 -4.51 9.26
N GLN A 84 -17.63 -4.09 8.81
CA GLN A 84 -17.19 -4.06 7.40
C GLN A 84 -16.43 -5.34 6.99
N SER A 85 -16.37 -6.36 7.86
CA SER A 85 -15.83 -7.65 7.47
C SER A 85 -16.75 -8.32 6.45
N LYS A 86 -16.16 -9.19 5.60
CA LYS A 86 -16.92 -9.96 4.60
C LYS A 86 -18.07 -10.75 5.24
N ASP A 87 -17.81 -11.42 6.37
CA ASP A 87 -18.82 -12.19 7.08
C ASP A 87 -20.00 -11.33 7.56
N SER A 88 -19.72 -10.09 8.00
CA SER A 88 -20.76 -9.13 8.43
C SER A 88 -21.58 -8.60 7.25
N GLU A 89 -20.91 -8.38 6.10
CA GLU A 89 -21.56 -7.97 4.85
C GLU A 89 -22.47 -9.10 4.31
N ASP A 90 -21.94 -10.33 4.23
CA ASP A 90 -22.69 -11.52 3.81
C ASP A 90 -23.93 -11.74 4.71
N ARG A 91 -23.77 -11.60 6.04
CA ARG A 91 -24.89 -11.70 6.99
C ARG A 91 -25.95 -10.61 6.77
N SER A 92 -25.52 -9.36 6.56
CA SER A 92 -26.42 -8.24 6.27
C SER A 92 -27.20 -8.48 4.98
N GLU A 93 -26.54 -9.01 3.95
CA GLU A 93 -27.15 -9.35 2.67
C GLU A 93 -28.20 -10.47 2.82
N GLU A 94 -27.90 -11.52 3.60
CA GLU A 94 -28.86 -12.60 3.88
C GLU A 94 -30.10 -12.12 4.64
N ILE A 95 -29.92 -11.24 5.63
CA ILE A 95 -31.04 -10.62 6.36
C ILE A 95 -31.91 -9.80 5.41
N LEU A 96 -31.31 -8.98 4.54
CA LEU A 96 -32.06 -8.19 3.55
C LEU A 96 -32.81 -9.09 2.55
N LYS A 97 -32.21 -10.18 2.09
CA LYS A 97 -32.87 -11.19 1.24
C LYS A 97 -34.06 -11.83 1.95
N ALA A 98 -33.91 -12.18 3.24
CA ALA A 98 -34.99 -12.75 4.04
C ALA A 98 -36.16 -11.77 4.24
N ILE A 99 -35.87 -10.50 4.52
CA ILE A 99 -36.88 -9.44 4.63
C ILE A 99 -37.62 -9.27 3.30
N LEU A 100 -36.91 -9.18 2.18
CA LEU A 100 -37.52 -9.02 0.87
C LEU A 100 -38.46 -10.18 0.53
N ARG A 101 -38.06 -11.43 0.80
CA ARG A 101 -38.89 -12.62 0.60
C ARG A 101 -40.16 -12.64 1.47
N ASN A 102 -40.09 -12.05 2.67
CA ASN A 102 -41.25 -11.97 3.56
C ASN A 102 -42.20 -10.82 3.21
N VAL A 103 -41.68 -9.70 2.68
CA VAL A 103 -42.47 -8.51 2.32
C VAL A 103 -43.13 -8.66 0.95
N ASP A 104 -42.45 -9.29 -0.02
CA ASP A 104 -42.94 -9.51 -1.37
C ASP A 104 -42.59 -10.93 -1.86
N PRO A 105 -43.34 -11.97 -1.44
CA PRO A 105 -43.02 -13.36 -1.78
C PRO A 105 -43.03 -13.65 -3.28
N ASP A 106 -43.94 -13.01 -4.02
CA ASP A 106 -44.16 -13.26 -5.45
C ASP A 106 -43.18 -12.48 -6.34
N GLY A 107 -42.78 -11.26 -5.93
CA GLY A 107 -41.86 -10.39 -6.67
C GLY A 107 -40.39 -10.45 -6.23
N ALA A 108 -40.08 -10.98 -5.04
CA ALA A 108 -38.72 -10.99 -4.47
C ALA A 108 -37.67 -11.58 -5.42
N GLN A 109 -37.97 -12.72 -6.05
CA GLN A 109 -36.99 -13.39 -6.92
C GLN A 109 -36.70 -12.58 -8.19
N LYS A 110 -37.71 -11.90 -8.73
CA LYS A 110 -37.55 -11.02 -9.89
C LYS A 110 -36.65 -9.84 -9.54
N THR A 111 -36.92 -9.19 -8.41
CA THR A 111 -36.12 -8.07 -7.90
C THR A 111 -34.66 -8.46 -7.64
N LEU A 112 -34.41 -9.62 -7.00
CA LEU A 112 -33.05 -10.12 -6.79
C LEU A 112 -32.31 -10.36 -8.12
N ASN A 113 -32.98 -10.97 -9.09
CA ASN A 113 -32.37 -11.23 -10.41
C ASN A 113 -32.02 -9.92 -11.15
N GLU A 114 -32.88 -8.90 -11.05
CA GLU A 114 -32.61 -7.58 -11.63
C GLU A 114 -31.42 -6.88 -10.96
N ILE A 115 -31.30 -6.97 -9.63
CA ILE A 115 -30.17 -6.42 -8.86
C ILE A 115 -28.86 -7.12 -9.26
N THR A 116 -28.82 -8.45 -9.28
CA THR A 116 -27.63 -9.22 -9.68
C THR A 116 -27.20 -8.91 -11.11
N LYS A 117 -28.17 -8.71 -12.03
CA LYS A 117 -27.87 -8.31 -13.40
C LYS A 117 -27.28 -6.90 -13.49
N LYS A 118 -27.75 -5.98 -12.64
CA LYS A 118 -27.25 -4.59 -12.58
C LYS A 118 -25.90 -4.47 -11.89
N TYR A 119 -25.64 -5.29 -10.88
CA TYR A 119 -24.40 -5.33 -10.11
C TYR A 119 -23.84 -6.77 -10.07
N PRO A 120 -23.23 -7.24 -11.17
CA PRO A 120 -22.59 -8.55 -11.18
C PRO A 120 -21.40 -8.55 -10.21
N ASN A 121 -21.27 -9.62 -9.40
CA ASN A 121 -20.12 -9.82 -8.53
C ASN A 121 -18.83 -9.73 -9.36
N LYS A 122 -17.87 -8.93 -8.87
CA LYS A 122 -16.56 -8.73 -9.50
C LYS A 122 -15.62 -9.90 -9.25
#